data_AF-A0A8T2ZZM4-F1
#
_entry.id   AF-A0A8T2ZZM4-F1
#
_cell.length_a   1.000
_cell.length_b   1.000
_cell.length_c   1.000
_cell.angle_alpha   90.00
_cell.angle_beta   90.00
_cell.angle_gamma   90.00
#
_symmetry.space_group_name_H-M   'P 1'
#
loop_
_entity.id
_entity.type
_entity.pdbx_description
1 polymer ?
#
loop_
_entity_poly.entity_id
_entity_poly.type
_entity_poly.pdbx_seq_one_letter_code
_entity_poly.pdbx_strand_id
1 'polypeptide(L)'
;MPLGIKNLKRLRKLSDFVVSRKIGHGIEELMDLNFLCGTLCISRLENVVDHRRARQANLPEKQDLEALVLKWSSDITDSRNERIEKDVLDMLQPHQGLKELTINSYSSRVSILALGLLKSVKDLSITGMSGLQSIGREIYGECCSNPFPSLETLYFKDMPGWNYWLANGEEQVEVFPRLHKLSILNCSRGFMQGLAEFKNLKITGCQEITDFWQNGVRLLQHLSSLRYLKIKSCSILVSFGAEEEGQELKLGLPCSLEMLKLIDCESLQRPLILHGLRSLEELHIEKCAGLVSFVQTTLPCTLKRLCISYCDNLQCLLEEGKDANISSTSLLEYLDIRNCPSLKCLLSRRKLPAPLRQLENTTCNCSSILSFPEGGFPATSLRKLYMGWCEKLKALPERLRSLTSLVELDIHTRPSIVSFPQEGLPTNLTSLLITNLNFCKPLLDWGLHRLASLTRLFITAGYAHILSFPCEETGMMLSTSLSSLSIVNFPNLQ
;
A
#
# COMPACT_ATOMS: atom_id res chain seq x y z
N MET A 1 35.79 -6.15 15.74
CA MET A 1 35.50 -5.53 17.05
C MET A 1 36.76 -5.04 17.71
N PRO A 2 36.74 -3.97 18.53
CA PRO A 2 37.90 -3.58 19.34
C PRO A 2 38.29 -4.71 20.28
N LEU A 3 39.60 -4.94 20.44
CA LEU A 3 40.10 -5.92 21.40
C LEU A 3 39.78 -5.48 22.84
N GLY A 4 39.40 -6.43 23.68
CA GLY A 4 39.13 -6.17 25.10
C GLY A 4 37.75 -5.58 25.41
N ILE A 5 36.79 -5.66 24.48
CA ILE A 5 35.42 -5.17 24.70
C ILE A 5 34.77 -5.81 25.94
N LYS A 6 35.10 -7.05 26.28
CA LYS A 6 34.64 -7.73 27.51
C LYS A 6 35.00 -6.99 28.81
N ASN A 7 36.03 -6.14 28.79
CA ASN A 7 36.45 -5.37 29.96
C ASN A 7 35.52 -4.18 30.24
N LEU A 8 34.64 -3.81 29.30
CA LEU A 8 33.70 -2.70 29.43
C LEU A 8 32.45 -3.12 30.22
N LYS A 9 32.63 -3.60 31.45
CA LYS A 9 31.56 -4.20 32.28
C LYS A 9 30.39 -3.28 32.60
N ARG A 10 30.52 -1.96 32.39
CA ARG A 10 29.45 -0.96 32.58
C ARG A 10 28.86 -0.45 31.26
N LEU A 11 29.21 -1.08 30.14
CA LEU A 11 28.72 -0.69 28.82
C LEU A 11 27.20 -0.88 28.76
N ARG A 12 26.49 0.20 28.40
CA ARG A 12 25.03 0.17 28.30
C ARG A 12 24.50 0.02 26.89
N LYS A 13 25.24 0.48 25.89
CA LYS A 13 24.80 0.43 24.48
C LYS A 13 25.88 -0.19 23.61
N LEU A 14 25.49 -1.20 22.86
CA LEU A 14 26.31 -1.85 21.85
C LEU A 14 25.38 -2.24 20.70
N SER A 15 25.38 -1.47 19.63
CA SER A 15 24.42 -1.68 18.52
C SER A 15 24.76 -2.93 17.72
N ASP A 16 26.04 -3.15 17.44
CA ASP A 16 26.53 -4.24 16.61
C ASP A 16 27.66 -4.96 17.33
N PHE A 17 27.72 -6.27 17.20
CA PHE A 17 28.75 -7.20 17.64
C PHE A 17 29.09 -8.13 16.47
N VAL A 18 30.33 -8.07 15.97
CA VAL A 18 30.75 -8.88 14.81
C VAL A 18 31.66 -9.99 15.30
N VAL A 19 31.15 -11.23 15.23
CA VAL A 19 31.89 -12.44 15.61
C VAL A 19 32.94 -12.75 14.54
N SER A 20 34.16 -13.08 14.97
CA SER A 20 35.20 -13.56 14.06
C SER A 20 36.00 -14.70 14.67
N ARG A 21 36.67 -15.48 13.82
CA ARG A 21 37.53 -16.60 14.25
C ARG A 21 38.86 -16.15 14.86
N LYS A 22 39.15 -14.84 14.87
CA LYS A 22 40.38 -14.29 15.47
C LYS A 22 40.27 -14.31 17.00
N ILE A 23 41.40 -14.56 17.66
CA ILE A 23 41.51 -14.54 19.13
C ILE A 23 41.04 -13.16 19.66
N GLY A 24 40.21 -13.16 20.71
CA GLY A 24 39.68 -11.94 21.32
C GLY A 24 38.52 -11.28 20.56
N HIS A 25 37.94 -11.98 19.59
CA HIS A 25 36.79 -11.52 18.81
C HIS A 25 35.67 -12.58 18.71
N GLY A 26 35.73 -13.59 19.57
CA GLY A 26 34.69 -14.60 19.69
C GLY A 26 33.46 -14.06 20.42
N ILE A 27 32.38 -14.83 20.38
CA ILE A 27 31.10 -14.46 21.00
C ILE A 27 31.19 -14.39 22.54
N GLU A 28 32.16 -15.09 23.12
CA GLU A 28 32.49 -15.09 24.55
C GLU A 28 32.88 -13.70 25.09
N GLU A 29 33.26 -12.75 24.24
CA GLU A 29 33.55 -11.38 24.67
C GLU A 29 32.30 -10.62 25.14
N LEU A 30 31.09 -11.15 24.89
CA LEU A 30 29.82 -10.62 25.41
C LEU A 30 29.51 -11.06 26.86
N MET A 31 30.28 -12.00 27.42
CA MET A 31 29.96 -12.67 28.69
C MET A 31 29.68 -11.69 29.85
N ASP A 32 30.56 -10.71 30.05
CA ASP A 32 30.54 -9.78 31.18
C ASP A 32 29.71 -8.51 30.93
N LEU A 33 29.09 -8.36 29.75
CA LEU A 33 28.37 -7.15 29.33
C LEU A 33 26.88 -7.21 29.71
N ASN A 34 26.59 -7.33 31.00
CA ASN A 34 25.22 -7.63 31.47
C ASN A 34 24.29 -6.41 31.48
N PHE A 35 24.82 -5.18 31.51
CA PHE A 35 24.02 -3.94 31.55
C PHE A 35 23.64 -3.40 30.16
N LEU A 36 23.81 -4.21 29.11
CA LEU A 36 23.42 -3.82 27.76
C LEU A 36 21.91 -3.63 27.69
N CYS A 37 21.50 -2.51 27.11
CA CYS A 37 20.10 -2.12 26.96
C CYS A 37 19.78 -1.71 25.52
N GLY A 38 18.50 -1.77 25.16
CA GLY A 38 18.02 -1.46 23.81
C GLY A 38 18.28 -2.60 22.83
N THR A 39 18.83 -2.28 21.65
CA THR A 39 19.05 -3.24 20.57
C THR A 39 20.49 -3.73 20.53
N LEU A 40 20.68 -5.06 20.49
CA LEU A 40 21.97 -5.70 20.22
C LEU A 40 21.89 -6.50 18.92
N CYS A 41 22.76 -6.21 17.96
CA CYS A 41 22.92 -7.00 16.74
C CYS A 41 24.18 -7.86 16.82
N ILE A 42 24.06 -9.18 16.72
CA ILE A 42 25.19 -10.11 16.64
C ILE A 42 25.28 -10.63 15.21
N SER A 43 26.37 -10.28 14.53
CA SER A 43 26.61 -10.61 13.12
C SER A 43 27.74 -11.61 12.96
N ARG A 44 27.70 -12.33 11.83
CA ARG A 44 28.66 -13.35 11.43
C ARG A 44 28.70 -14.56 12.37
N LEU A 45 27.52 -15.00 12.81
CA LEU A 45 27.36 -16.14 13.72
C LEU A 45 27.86 -17.47 13.13
N GLU A 46 28.01 -17.58 11.81
CA GLU A 46 28.68 -18.71 11.14
C GLU A 46 30.14 -18.91 11.58
N ASN A 47 30.75 -17.93 12.26
CA ASN A 47 32.10 -18.07 12.81
C ASN A 47 32.15 -18.79 14.16
N VAL A 48 31.01 -19.11 14.77
CA VAL A 48 30.94 -19.88 16.02
C VAL A 48 31.00 -21.37 15.69
N VAL A 49 32.23 -21.91 15.62
CA VAL A 49 32.45 -23.32 15.26
C VAL A 49 32.14 -24.28 16.42
N ASP A 50 32.35 -23.85 17.66
CA ASP A 50 31.97 -24.60 18.87
C ASP A 50 30.70 -23.98 19.48
N HIS A 51 29.56 -24.65 19.30
CA HIS A 51 28.26 -24.19 19.78
C HIS A 51 28.23 -23.93 21.30
N ARG A 52 29.10 -24.58 22.08
CA ARG A 52 29.20 -24.36 23.54
C ARG A 52 29.65 -22.93 23.88
N ARG A 53 30.38 -22.27 22.97
CA ARG A 53 30.77 -20.87 23.15
C ARG A 53 29.59 -19.91 23.00
N ALA A 54 28.55 -20.27 22.25
CA ALA A 54 27.37 -19.43 22.12
C ALA A 54 26.71 -19.17 23.49
N ARG A 55 26.70 -20.16 24.39
CA ARG A 55 26.22 -20.01 25.77
C ARG A 55 27.01 -18.96 26.57
N GLN A 56 28.30 -18.79 26.26
CA GLN A 56 29.17 -17.82 26.92
C GLN A 56 28.81 -16.37 26.55
N ALA A 57 28.01 -16.15 25.52
CA ALA A 57 27.44 -14.83 25.22
C ALA A 57 26.56 -14.31 26.36
N ASN A 58 26.07 -15.21 27.23
CA ASN A 58 25.30 -14.90 28.43
C ASN A 58 24.12 -13.94 28.16
N LEU A 59 23.34 -14.24 27.12
CA LEU A 59 22.15 -13.44 26.80
C LEU A 59 21.01 -13.56 27.83
N PRO A 60 20.84 -14.65 28.62
CA PRO A 60 19.85 -14.69 29.69
C PRO A 60 20.01 -13.59 30.73
N GLU A 61 21.24 -13.20 31.06
CA GLU A 61 21.52 -12.19 32.10
C GLU A 61 21.38 -10.74 31.60
N LYS A 62 21.18 -10.52 30.30
CA LYS A 62 21.05 -9.19 29.69
C LYS A 62 19.60 -8.72 29.72
N GLN A 63 19.09 -8.49 30.92
CA GLN A 63 17.65 -8.26 31.18
C GLN A 63 17.10 -6.96 30.57
N ASP A 64 17.96 -5.95 30.39
CA ASP A 64 17.59 -4.63 29.86
C ASP A 64 17.55 -4.58 28.31
N LEU A 65 17.89 -5.68 27.62
CA LEU A 65 17.77 -5.75 26.16
C LEU A 65 16.31 -5.83 25.73
N GLU A 66 15.94 -4.92 24.84
CA GLU A 66 14.59 -4.87 24.26
C GLU A 66 14.52 -5.61 22.92
N ALA A 67 15.60 -5.56 22.15
CA ALA A 67 15.66 -6.10 20.80
C ALA A 67 16.98 -6.86 20.53
N LEU A 68 16.88 -8.01 19.86
CA LEU A 68 18.02 -8.84 19.49
C LEU A 68 17.97 -9.16 18.00
N VAL A 69 19.09 -8.92 17.31
CA VAL A 69 19.24 -9.23 15.90
C VAL A 69 20.37 -10.24 15.73
N LEU A 70 20.06 -11.42 15.23
CA LEU A 70 21.03 -12.50 14.97
C LEU A 70 21.23 -12.62 13.45
N LYS A 71 22.46 -12.42 12.97
CA LYS A 71 22.79 -12.45 11.54
C LYS A 71 23.89 -13.45 11.23
N TRP A 72 23.60 -14.30 10.27
CA TRP A 72 24.60 -15.12 9.57
C TRP A 72 24.97 -14.48 8.23
N SER A 73 26.05 -14.95 7.61
CA SER A 73 26.41 -14.61 6.23
C SER A 73 25.32 -15.07 5.26
N SER A 74 24.99 -14.23 4.28
CA SER A 74 24.10 -14.60 3.16
C SER A 74 24.72 -15.61 2.20
N ASP A 75 26.05 -15.72 2.20
CA ASP A 75 26.77 -16.59 1.27
C ASP A 75 26.69 -18.04 1.76
N ILE A 76 25.84 -18.83 1.12
CA ILE A 76 25.72 -20.27 1.34
C ILE A 76 26.93 -20.95 0.68
N THR A 77 28.06 -20.89 1.37
CA THR A 77 29.29 -21.59 0.98
C THR A 77 29.37 -22.93 1.70
N ASP A 78 30.21 -23.86 1.22
CA ASP A 78 30.50 -25.15 1.88
C ASP A 78 31.00 -25.01 3.33
N SER A 79 31.34 -23.79 3.76
CA SER A 79 31.77 -23.50 5.13
C SER A 79 30.63 -23.41 6.15
N ARG A 80 29.36 -23.35 5.70
CA ARG A 80 28.20 -23.30 6.61
C ARG A 80 27.78 -24.71 6.99
N ASN A 81 27.61 -24.92 8.30
CA ASN A 81 27.18 -26.20 8.84
C ASN A 81 25.82 -26.02 9.53
N GLU A 82 24.76 -26.46 8.85
CA GLU A 82 23.37 -26.35 9.31
C GLU A 82 23.17 -26.90 10.74
N ARG A 83 23.91 -27.95 11.12
CA ARG A 83 23.81 -28.59 12.43
C ARG A 83 24.44 -27.72 13.52
N ILE A 84 25.62 -27.15 13.26
CA ILE A 84 26.29 -26.25 14.20
C ILE A 84 25.49 -24.96 14.37
N GLU A 85 24.93 -24.40 13.30
CA GLU A 85 24.12 -23.17 13.41
C GLU A 85 22.88 -23.35 14.27
N LYS A 86 22.21 -24.50 14.13
CA LYS A 86 21.11 -24.89 15.02
C LYS A 86 21.57 -24.95 16.47
N ASP A 87 22.65 -25.68 16.74
CA ASP A 87 23.16 -25.82 18.10
C ASP A 87 23.59 -24.46 18.69
N VAL A 88 24.18 -23.57 17.87
CA VAL A 88 24.52 -22.18 18.27
C VAL A 88 23.26 -21.42 18.65
N LEU A 89 22.23 -21.46 17.81
CA LEU A 89 20.96 -20.77 18.06
C LEU A 89 20.29 -21.27 19.36
N ASP A 90 20.26 -22.59 19.55
CA ASP A 90 19.68 -23.24 20.73
C ASP A 90 20.44 -22.91 22.03
N MET A 91 21.75 -22.63 21.93
CA MET A 91 22.62 -22.28 23.07
C MET A 91 22.63 -20.79 23.43
N LEU A 92 22.17 -19.91 22.54
CA LEU A 92 22.15 -18.46 22.77
C LEU A 92 21.14 -18.07 23.86
N GLN A 93 19.98 -18.72 23.90
CA GLN A 93 18.93 -18.58 24.93
C GLN A 93 18.72 -17.13 25.43
N PRO A 94 18.19 -16.22 24.61
CA PRO A 94 18.01 -14.84 25.03
C PRO A 94 17.03 -14.69 26.21
N HIS A 95 17.15 -13.57 26.91
CA HIS A 95 16.30 -13.26 28.06
C HIS A 95 14.81 -13.23 27.69
N GLN A 96 13.96 -13.71 28.61
CA GLN A 96 12.51 -13.85 28.40
C GLN A 96 11.76 -12.51 28.28
N GLY A 97 12.40 -11.41 28.70
CA GLY A 97 11.87 -10.04 28.58
C GLY A 97 12.05 -9.39 27.20
N LEU A 98 12.70 -10.08 26.25
CA LEU A 98 12.94 -9.56 24.91
C LEU A 98 11.63 -9.26 24.18
N LYS A 99 11.51 -8.07 23.58
CA LYS A 99 10.30 -7.61 22.86
C LYS A 99 10.41 -7.81 21.35
N GLU A 100 11.61 -7.68 20.79
CA GLU A 100 11.83 -7.78 19.34
C GLU A 100 12.95 -8.78 19.03
N LEU A 101 12.70 -9.66 18.07
CA LEU A 101 13.66 -10.66 17.63
C LEU A 101 13.76 -10.66 16.11
N THR A 102 14.97 -10.51 15.59
CA THR A 102 15.26 -10.63 14.16
C THR A 102 16.28 -11.73 13.92
N ILE A 103 15.97 -12.67 13.03
CA ILE A 103 16.87 -13.74 12.58
C ILE A 103 17.11 -13.56 11.09
N ASN A 104 18.38 -13.41 10.69
CA ASN A 104 18.76 -13.17 9.30
C ASN A 104 19.72 -14.24 8.77
N SER A 105 19.42 -14.77 7.59
CA SER A 105 20.23 -15.69 6.81
C SER A 105 20.58 -16.98 7.55
N TYR A 106 19.78 -17.42 8.52
CA TYR A 106 19.94 -18.72 9.17
C TYR A 106 19.72 -19.84 8.14
N SER A 107 20.67 -20.77 8.02
CA SER A 107 20.67 -21.77 6.94
C SER A 107 20.12 -23.13 7.33
N SER A 108 20.00 -23.41 8.63
CA SER A 108 19.53 -24.71 9.09
C SER A 108 18.07 -24.95 8.72
N ARG A 109 17.80 -26.15 8.22
CA ARG A 109 16.43 -26.64 7.95
C ARG A 109 15.72 -27.14 9.21
N VAL A 110 16.41 -27.18 10.34
CA VAL A 110 15.93 -27.76 11.59
C VAL A 110 15.36 -26.68 12.50
N SER A 111 14.38 -27.07 13.30
CA SER A 111 13.61 -26.21 14.19
C SER A 111 14.44 -25.26 15.07
N ILE A 112 13.99 -23.99 15.17
CA ILE A 112 14.49 -22.95 16.10
C ILE A 112 13.90 -23.06 17.52
N LEU A 113 13.58 -24.28 17.96
CA LEU A 113 12.87 -24.66 19.19
C LEU A 113 13.12 -23.75 20.40
N ALA A 114 14.36 -23.34 20.65
CA ALA A 114 14.71 -22.53 21.82
C ALA A 114 14.07 -21.12 21.82
N LEU A 115 13.81 -20.53 20.66
CA LEU A 115 13.31 -19.15 20.57
C LEU A 115 11.79 -19.05 20.65
N GLY A 116 11.06 -20.09 20.24
CA GLY A 116 9.59 -20.13 20.32
C GLY A 116 9.03 -19.99 21.75
N LEU A 117 9.85 -20.29 22.77
CA LEU A 117 9.48 -20.17 24.19
C LEU A 117 9.51 -18.74 24.73
N LEU A 118 10.00 -17.77 23.95
CA LEU A 118 10.09 -16.37 24.39
C LEU A 118 8.69 -15.75 24.55
N LYS A 119 8.33 -15.49 25.80
CA LYS A 119 6.96 -15.07 26.17
C LYS A 119 6.65 -13.60 25.85
N SER A 120 7.67 -12.75 25.80
CA SER A 120 7.48 -11.29 25.69
C SER A 120 7.69 -10.72 24.29
N VAL A 121 8.10 -11.55 23.32
CA VAL A 121 8.36 -11.10 21.95
C VAL A 121 7.04 -10.71 21.30
N LYS A 122 6.98 -9.47 20.83
CA LYS A 122 5.86 -8.84 20.12
C LYS A 122 6.13 -8.76 18.62
N ASP A 123 7.38 -8.53 18.23
CA ASP A 123 7.78 -8.39 16.84
C ASP A 123 8.84 -9.44 16.47
N LEU A 124 8.50 -10.33 15.54
CA LEU A 124 9.39 -11.36 15.02
C LEU A 124 9.65 -11.11 13.52
N SER A 125 10.93 -10.99 13.18
CA SER A 125 11.39 -10.82 11.80
C SER A 125 12.31 -11.96 11.40
N ILE A 126 11.92 -12.72 10.38
CA ILE A 126 12.69 -13.83 9.82
C ILE A 126 13.03 -13.50 8.38
N THR A 127 14.32 -13.39 8.07
CA THR A 127 14.77 -12.93 6.75
C THR A 127 15.87 -13.82 6.16
N GLY A 128 15.86 -14.00 4.84
CA GLY A 128 16.98 -14.60 4.11
C GLY A 128 17.21 -16.09 4.37
N MET A 129 16.24 -16.82 4.91
CA MET A 129 16.38 -18.28 5.11
C MET A 129 16.04 -19.01 3.81
N SER A 130 17.07 -19.29 3.01
CA SER A 130 16.95 -19.98 1.72
C SER A 130 16.68 -21.48 1.84
N GLY A 131 17.16 -22.12 2.91
CA GLY A 131 17.00 -23.56 3.14
C GLY A 131 15.65 -23.95 3.72
N LEU A 132 14.91 -23.00 4.31
CA LEU A 132 13.65 -23.28 5.00
C LEU A 132 12.52 -23.50 3.99
N GLN A 133 12.03 -24.74 3.92
CA GLN A 133 10.94 -25.10 3.01
C GLN A 133 9.55 -24.93 3.61
N SER A 134 9.46 -24.89 4.94
CA SER A 134 8.22 -24.96 5.69
C SER A 134 8.26 -24.11 6.94
N ILE A 135 7.14 -23.46 7.21
CA ILE A 135 6.91 -22.72 8.45
C ILE A 135 5.87 -23.49 9.26
N GLY A 136 6.37 -24.22 10.24
CA GLY A 136 5.58 -25.06 11.13
C GLY A 136 6.38 -25.34 12.40
N ARG A 137 6.55 -26.62 12.73
CA ARG A 137 7.43 -27.09 13.80
C ARG A 137 8.85 -26.57 13.69
N GLU A 138 9.28 -26.19 12.49
CA GLU A 138 10.57 -25.58 12.20
C GLU A 138 10.72 -24.18 12.82
N ILE A 139 9.62 -23.45 12.99
CA ILE A 139 9.62 -22.12 13.64
C ILE A 139 9.03 -22.18 15.05
N TYR A 140 8.07 -23.07 15.29
CA TYR A 140 7.35 -23.17 16.57
C TYR A 140 8.04 -24.08 17.58
N GLY A 141 8.71 -25.14 17.09
CA GLY A 141 9.13 -26.28 17.90
C GLY A 141 8.18 -27.48 17.78
N GLU A 142 8.74 -28.70 17.78
CA GLU A 142 7.96 -29.95 17.68
C GLU A 142 6.97 -30.16 18.85
N CYS A 143 7.26 -29.58 20.03
CA CYS A 143 6.46 -29.74 21.25
C CYS A 143 5.87 -28.42 21.79
N CYS A 144 5.94 -27.31 21.04
CA CYS A 144 5.42 -26.04 21.51
C CYS A 144 3.97 -25.85 21.06
N SER A 145 3.03 -25.96 22.01
CA SER A 145 1.61 -25.71 21.75
C SER A 145 1.26 -24.23 21.65
N ASN A 146 2.13 -23.31 22.11
CA ASN A 146 1.88 -21.87 22.08
C ASN A 146 3.20 -21.08 21.92
N PRO A 147 3.80 -21.11 20.72
CA PRO A 147 5.02 -20.34 20.44
C PRO A 147 4.71 -18.83 20.46
N PHE A 148 5.62 -18.03 21.00
CA PHE A 148 5.53 -16.57 21.05
C PHE A 148 4.13 -16.04 21.45
N PRO A 149 3.67 -16.30 22.69
CA PRO A 149 2.29 -16.01 23.11
C PRO A 149 1.91 -14.51 23.09
N SER A 150 2.90 -13.61 23.02
CA SER A 150 2.70 -12.16 22.93
C SER A 150 2.93 -11.59 21.52
N LEU A 151 3.09 -12.45 20.50
CA LEU A 151 3.43 -12.01 19.15
C LEU A 151 2.30 -11.19 18.52
N GLU A 152 2.60 -9.96 18.14
CA GLU A 152 1.67 -9.00 17.53
C GLU A 152 1.96 -8.80 16.03
N THR A 153 3.25 -8.78 15.67
CA THR A 153 3.73 -8.64 14.28
C THR A 153 4.66 -9.77 13.89
N LEU A 154 4.41 -10.34 12.70
CA LEU A 154 5.28 -11.32 12.06
C LEU A 154 5.70 -10.83 10.68
N TYR A 155 7.01 -10.85 10.44
CA TYR A 155 7.62 -10.38 9.20
C TYR A 155 8.51 -11.46 8.57
N PHE A 156 8.22 -11.81 7.32
CA PHE A 156 9.02 -12.71 6.51
C PHE A 156 9.58 -11.96 5.30
N LYS A 157 10.88 -12.14 5.02
CA LYS A 157 11.54 -11.52 3.87
C LYS A 157 12.55 -12.44 3.20
N ASP A 158 12.59 -12.44 1.88
CA ASP A 158 13.60 -13.14 1.07
C ASP A 158 13.70 -14.64 1.45
N MET A 159 12.55 -15.33 1.40
CA MET A 159 12.42 -16.76 1.75
C MET A 159 12.12 -17.58 0.48
N PRO A 160 13.12 -17.82 -0.41
CA PRO A 160 12.89 -18.44 -1.73
C PRO A 160 12.58 -19.93 -1.66
N GLY A 161 12.97 -20.63 -0.58
CA GLY A 161 12.65 -22.05 -0.39
C GLY A 161 11.23 -22.31 0.14
N TRP A 162 10.51 -21.27 0.59
CA TRP A 162 9.31 -21.42 1.40
C TRP A 162 8.08 -21.88 0.59
N ASN A 163 7.69 -23.14 0.82
CA ASN A 163 6.59 -23.83 0.16
C ASN A 163 5.26 -23.70 0.92
N TYR A 164 5.23 -24.07 2.20
CA TYR A 164 3.99 -24.17 2.97
C TYR A 164 4.13 -23.61 4.39
N TRP A 165 3.02 -23.14 4.94
CA TRP A 165 2.86 -22.69 6.32
C TRP A 165 1.68 -23.43 6.95
N LEU A 166 2.01 -24.38 7.84
CA LEU A 166 1.05 -25.07 8.69
C LEU A 166 0.94 -24.25 9.99
N ALA A 167 -0.06 -23.37 10.07
CA ALA A 167 -0.30 -22.58 11.27
C ALA A 167 -1.22 -23.30 12.28
N ASN A 168 -1.85 -24.41 11.88
CA ASN A 168 -2.53 -25.29 12.82
C ASN A 168 -1.53 -26.33 13.28
N GLY A 169 -1.35 -26.48 14.60
CA GLY A 169 -0.76 -27.70 15.15
C GLY A 169 -1.58 -28.94 14.72
N GLU A 170 -1.06 -30.14 14.97
CA GLU A 170 -1.76 -31.40 14.69
C GLU A 170 -3.17 -31.49 15.34
N GLU A 171 -3.47 -30.63 16.31
CA GLU A 171 -4.70 -30.61 17.11
C GLU A 171 -5.63 -29.41 16.87
N GLN A 172 -5.50 -28.67 15.74
CA GLN A 172 -6.32 -27.46 15.45
C GLN A 172 -6.19 -26.30 16.48
N VAL A 173 -5.16 -26.34 17.33
CA VAL A 173 -4.87 -25.24 18.25
C VAL A 173 -4.32 -24.05 17.47
N GLU A 174 -4.92 -22.89 17.69
CA GLU A 174 -4.52 -21.64 17.04
C GLU A 174 -3.12 -21.21 17.48
N VAL A 175 -2.24 -21.01 16.51
CA VAL A 175 -0.87 -20.56 16.75
C VAL A 175 -0.84 -19.03 16.62
N PHE A 176 -0.33 -18.36 17.66
CA PHE A 176 -0.25 -16.89 17.81
C PHE A 176 -1.59 -16.17 18.09
N PRO A 177 -2.16 -16.29 19.30
CA PRO A 177 -3.47 -15.71 19.65
C PRO A 177 -3.53 -14.17 19.63
N ARG A 178 -2.39 -13.49 19.50
CA ARG A 178 -2.30 -12.02 19.47
C ARG A 178 -1.80 -11.47 18.14
N LEU A 179 -1.60 -12.33 17.14
CA LEU A 179 -1.06 -11.90 15.87
C LEU A 179 -2.11 -11.04 15.14
N HIS A 180 -1.77 -9.78 14.90
CA HIS A 180 -2.66 -8.86 14.21
C HIS A 180 -2.07 -8.35 12.90
N LYS A 181 -0.75 -8.49 12.70
CA LYS A 181 -0.06 -8.00 11.51
C LYS A 181 0.92 -9.01 10.96
N LEU A 182 0.70 -9.37 9.70
CA LEU A 182 1.58 -10.25 8.92
C LEU A 182 2.11 -9.51 7.69
N SER A 183 3.39 -9.64 7.43
CA SER A 183 4.06 -9.01 6.29
C SER A 183 5.03 -9.97 5.63
N ILE A 184 4.83 -10.23 4.35
CA ILE A 184 5.58 -11.19 3.52
C ILE A 184 6.21 -10.43 2.35
N LEU A 185 7.52 -10.52 2.19
CA LEU A 185 8.29 -9.83 1.16
C LEU A 185 9.21 -10.80 0.40
N ASN A 186 9.10 -10.87 -0.93
CA ASN A 186 9.96 -11.69 -1.79
C ASN A 186 10.00 -13.18 -1.38
N CYS A 187 8.83 -13.80 -1.21
CA CYS A 187 8.70 -15.22 -0.87
C CYS A 187 8.06 -16.00 -2.04
N SER A 188 8.40 -17.28 -2.20
CA SER A 188 8.10 -18.04 -3.42
C SER A 188 6.74 -18.72 -3.43
N ARG A 189 6.29 -19.43 -2.37
CA ARG A 189 5.06 -20.26 -2.46
C ARG A 189 4.11 -20.17 -1.27
N GLY A 190 4.60 -19.95 -0.05
CA GLY A 190 3.88 -19.33 1.07
C GLY A 190 2.42 -19.71 1.34
N PHE A 191 2.01 -20.97 1.12
CA PHE A 191 0.63 -21.41 1.35
C PHE A 191 0.26 -21.30 2.84
N MET A 192 -0.77 -20.51 3.19
CA MET A 192 -1.18 -20.28 4.59
C MET A 192 -2.46 -21.03 4.92
N GLN A 193 -2.39 -21.97 5.86
CA GLN A 193 -3.57 -22.63 6.43
C GLN A 193 -3.55 -22.51 7.95
N GLY A 194 -4.63 -22.01 8.55
CA GLY A 194 -4.84 -22.08 10.00
C GLY A 194 -4.70 -20.80 10.82
N LEU A 195 -4.40 -19.65 10.20
CA LEU A 195 -4.40 -18.37 10.90
C LEU A 195 -5.80 -17.76 10.79
N ALA A 196 -6.54 -17.60 11.88
CA ALA A 196 -7.94 -17.13 11.80
C ALA A 196 -8.11 -15.64 12.16
N GLU A 197 -7.18 -15.02 12.90
CA GLU A 197 -7.48 -13.76 13.62
C GLU A 197 -6.68 -12.50 13.28
N PHE A 198 -5.76 -12.51 12.31
CA PHE A 198 -5.00 -11.29 12.00
C PHE A 198 -5.81 -10.25 11.20
N LYS A 199 -5.54 -8.97 11.48
CA LYS A 199 -6.26 -7.83 10.88
C LYS A 199 -5.56 -7.24 9.66
N ASN A 200 -4.24 -7.37 9.58
CA ASN A 200 -3.41 -6.69 8.60
C ASN A 200 -2.50 -7.67 7.84
N LEU A 201 -2.66 -7.77 6.52
CA LEU A 201 -1.82 -8.57 5.64
C LEU A 201 -1.12 -7.69 4.60
N LYS A 202 0.20 -7.83 4.50
CA LYS A 202 1.01 -7.20 3.46
C LYS A 202 1.79 -8.27 2.70
N ILE A 203 1.63 -8.32 1.38
CA ILE A 203 2.39 -9.20 0.49
C ILE A 203 3.11 -8.30 -0.51
N THR A 204 4.41 -8.49 -0.72
CA THR A 204 5.20 -7.66 -1.63
C THR A 204 6.25 -8.48 -2.38
N GLY A 205 6.39 -8.31 -3.69
CA GLY A 205 7.47 -8.89 -4.48
C GLY A 205 7.44 -10.42 -4.58
N CYS A 206 6.32 -11.06 -4.25
CA CYS A 206 6.18 -12.50 -4.33
C CYS A 206 5.78 -12.91 -5.75
N GLN A 207 6.78 -13.31 -6.55
CA GLN A 207 6.63 -13.57 -7.99
C GLN A 207 6.36 -15.02 -8.34
N GLU A 208 6.58 -16.00 -7.47
CA GLU A 208 6.41 -17.44 -7.80
C GLU A 208 5.15 -18.07 -7.18
N ILE A 209 4.29 -17.26 -6.56
CA ILE A 209 3.10 -17.71 -5.82
C ILE A 209 1.95 -18.12 -6.78
N THR A 210 2.19 -18.95 -7.78
CA THR A 210 1.09 -19.43 -8.66
C THR A 210 0.02 -20.15 -7.85
N ASP A 211 0.42 -21.05 -6.96
CA ASP A 211 -0.51 -21.94 -6.26
C ASP A 211 -1.33 -21.20 -5.18
N PHE A 212 -0.72 -20.26 -4.46
CA PHE A 212 -1.49 -19.44 -3.50
C PHE A 212 -2.38 -18.40 -4.20
N TRP A 213 -2.02 -17.87 -5.38
CA TRP A 213 -2.95 -17.03 -6.13
C TRP A 213 -4.07 -17.83 -6.81
N GLN A 214 -3.82 -19.07 -7.23
CA GLN A 214 -4.83 -19.94 -7.87
C GLN A 214 -5.78 -20.61 -6.85
N ASN A 215 -5.26 -21.10 -5.72
CA ASN A 215 -6.02 -21.86 -4.72
C ASN A 215 -6.07 -21.17 -3.34
N GLY A 216 -4.99 -20.48 -2.96
CA GLY A 216 -4.86 -19.82 -1.65
C GLY A 216 -5.70 -18.55 -1.47
N VAL A 217 -6.11 -17.88 -2.55
CA VAL A 217 -7.04 -16.74 -2.48
C VAL A 217 -8.38 -17.18 -1.89
N ARG A 218 -8.84 -18.41 -2.17
CA ARG A 218 -10.03 -18.97 -1.51
C ARG A 218 -9.85 -19.03 0.01
N LEU A 219 -8.63 -19.17 0.52
CA LEU A 219 -8.38 -19.21 1.97
C LEU A 219 -8.48 -17.83 2.63
N LEU A 220 -8.23 -16.75 1.87
CA LEU A 220 -8.45 -15.40 2.38
C LEU A 220 -9.90 -15.17 2.78
N GLN A 221 -10.87 -15.88 2.15
CA GLN A 221 -12.28 -15.82 2.51
C GLN A 221 -12.54 -16.26 3.96
N HIS A 222 -11.69 -17.12 4.51
CA HIS A 222 -11.80 -17.65 5.87
C HIS A 222 -11.17 -16.72 6.92
N LEU A 223 -10.43 -15.69 6.50
CA LEU A 223 -9.84 -14.68 7.38
C LEU A 223 -10.91 -13.65 7.78
N SER A 224 -11.87 -14.06 8.60
CA SER A 224 -13.01 -13.23 9.01
C SER A 224 -12.60 -11.95 9.78
N SER A 225 -11.40 -11.91 10.35
CA SER A 225 -10.86 -10.75 11.06
C SER A 225 -10.04 -9.78 10.19
N LEU A 226 -9.79 -10.10 8.91
CA LEU A 226 -8.92 -9.31 8.04
C LEU A 226 -9.58 -7.97 7.67
N ARG A 227 -8.93 -6.86 8.04
CA ARG A 227 -9.39 -5.49 7.76
C ARG A 227 -8.55 -4.78 6.70
N TYR A 228 -7.26 -5.08 6.63
CA TYR A 228 -6.34 -4.43 5.71
C TYR A 228 -5.58 -5.47 4.89
N LEU A 229 -5.64 -5.35 3.56
CA LEU A 229 -4.87 -6.16 2.62
C LEU A 229 -4.08 -5.25 1.68
N LYS A 230 -2.76 -5.41 1.64
CA LYS A 230 -1.88 -4.76 0.67
C LYS A 230 -1.11 -5.81 -0.11
N ILE A 231 -1.20 -5.74 -1.44
CA ILE A 231 -0.45 -6.57 -2.37
C ILE A 231 0.36 -5.64 -3.27
N LYS A 232 1.67 -5.86 -3.34
CA LYS A 232 2.59 -5.00 -4.11
C LYS A 232 3.53 -5.83 -4.98
N SER A 233 3.79 -5.42 -6.22
CA SER A 233 4.81 -6.03 -7.09
C SER A 233 4.62 -7.55 -7.25
N CYS A 234 3.37 -7.99 -7.37
CA CYS A 234 2.99 -9.39 -7.56
C CYS A 234 2.55 -9.60 -9.00
N SER A 235 3.50 -9.91 -9.88
CA SER A 235 3.29 -9.98 -11.33
C SER A 235 2.43 -11.16 -11.78
N ILE A 236 2.25 -12.23 -10.99
CA ILE A 236 1.43 -13.40 -11.37
C ILE A 236 -0.06 -13.25 -11.02
N LEU A 237 -0.43 -12.26 -10.19
CA LEU A 237 -1.82 -12.11 -9.76
C LEU A 237 -2.72 -11.72 -10.95
N VAL A 238 -3.52 -12.67 -11.44
CA VAL A 238 -4.44 -12.45 -12.57
C VAL A 238 -5.82 -11.98 -12.10
N SER A 239 -6.35 -12.54 -10.99
CA SER A 239 -7.68 -12.22 -10.46
C SER A 239 -7.89 -12.75 -9.04
N PHE A 240 -8.95 -12.29 -8.37
CA PHE A 240 -9.37 -12.77 -7.03
C PHE A 240 -10.53 -13.77 -7.08
N GLY A 241 -10.66 -14.58 -8.14
CA GLY A 241 -11.72 -15.58 -8.26
C GLY A 241 -11.58 -16.44 -9.52
N ALA A 242 -12.00 -17.70 -9.43
CA ALA A 242 -12.10 -18.59 -10.59
C ALA A 242 -13.57 -18.68 -11.03
N GLU A 243 -13.80 -18.61 -12.33
CA GLU A 243 -15.04 -19.08 -12.95
C GLU A 243 -15.00 -20.61 -12.90
N GLU A 244 -15.89 -21.25 -12.14
CA GLU A 244 -16.23 -22.65 -12.37
C GLU A 244 -17.46 -22.66 -13.29
N GLU A 245 -17.39 -23.44 -14.37
CA GLU A 245 -18.49 -23.59 -15.33
C GLU A 245 -19.81 -23.92 -14.59
N GLY A 246 -20.74 -22.96 -14.56
CA GLY A 246 -22.13 -23.20 -14.17
C GLY A 246 -22.54 -22.89 -12.72
N GLN A 247 -21.68 -22.34 -11.85
CA GLN A 247 -22.08 -21.90 -10.49
C GLN A 247 -21.55 -20.50 -10.11
N GLU A 248 -22.32 -19.80 -9.27
CA GLU A 248 -22.08 -18.41 -8.85
C GLU A 248 -20.63 -18.16 -8.36
N LEU A 249 -20.10 -17.01 -8.77
CA LEU A 249 -18.79 -16.46 -8.41
C LEU A 249 -18.59 -16.44 -6.87
N LYS A 250 -17.96 -17.48 -6.30
CA LYS A 250 -17.52 -17.43 -4.89
C LYS A 250 -16.36 -16.45 -4.76
N LEU A 251 -16.55 -15.45 -3.90
CA LEU A 251 -15.59 -14.39 -3.60
C LEU A 251 -14.28 -14.96 -3.05
N GLY A 252 -13.15 -14.51 -3.61
CA GLY A 252 -11.83 -14.82 -3.08
C GLY A 252 -11.34 -13.88 -1.97
N LEU A 253 -12.16 -12.96 -1.48
CA LEU A 253 -11.76 -11.98 -0.45
C LEU A 253 -12.79 -11.96 0.70
N PRO A 254 -12.34 -11.74 1.95
CA PRO A 254 -13.22 -11.75 3.12
C PRO A 254 -14.11 -10.51 3.19
N CYS A 255 -15.36 -10.69 3.61
CA CYS A 255 -16.34 -9.61 3.70
C CYS A 255 -16.01 -8.53 4.74
N SER A 256 -15.13 -8.82 5.70
CA SER A 256 -14.65 -7.93 6.76
C SER A 256 -13.59 -6.92 6.31
N LEU A 257 -13.11 -7.03 5.07
CA LEU A 257 -12.04 -6.18 4.55
C LEU A 257 -12.51 -4.72 4.46
N GLU A 258 -11.81 -3.82 5.15
CA GLU A 258 -12.08 -2.38 5.18
C GLU A 258 -11.21 -1.63 4.17
N MET A 259 -9.98 -2.10 3.93
CA MET A 259 -9.02 -1.45 3.04
C MET A 259 -8.27 -2.45 2.15
N LEU A 260 -8.30 -2.21 0.84
CA LEU A 260 -7.57 -2.98 -0.15
C LEU A 260 -6.61 -2.08 -0.93
N LYS A 261 -5.32 -2.44 -0.96
CA LYS A 261 -4.29 -1.76 -1.76
C LYS A 261 -3.60 -2.72 -2.73
N LEU A 262 -3.71 -2.46 -4.02
CA LEU A 262 -3.01 -3.17 -5.09
C LEU A 262 -2.01 -2.22 -5.73
N ILE A 263 -0.73 -2.59 -5.76
CA ILE A 263 0.33 -1.73 -6.29
C ILE A 263 1.20 -2.57 -7.21
N ASP A 264 1.48 -2.12 -8.43
CA ASP A 264 2.48 -2.75 -9.30
C ASP A 264 2.14 -4.23 -9.62
N CYS A 265 0.86 -4.52 -9.86
CA CYS A 265 0.36 -5.86 -10.22
C CYS A 265 0.09 -5.92 -11.74
N GLU A 266 1.13 -6.20 -12.53
CA GLU A 266 1.07 -6.06 -13.99
C GLU A 266 0.13 -7.05 -14.70
N SER A 267 0.02 -8.30 -14.24
CA SER A 267 -0.84 -9.31 -14.90
C SER A 267 -2.30 -9.29 -14.44
N LEU A 268 -2.72 -8.31 -13.63
CA LEU A 268 -4.09 -8.19 -13.17
C LEU A 268 -5.00 -7.80 -14.34
N GLN A 269 -5.53 -8.77 -15.06
CA GLN A 269 -6.29 -8.57 -16.31
C GLN A 269 -7.79 -8.49 -16.10
N ARG A 270 -8.31 -9.20 -15.09
CA ARG A 270 -9.76 -9.34 -14.90
C ARG A 270 -10.32 -8.26 -13.97
N PRO A 271 -11.57 -7.82 -14.19
CA PRO A 271 -12.25 -6.91 -13.28
C PRO A 271 -12.35 -7.53 -11.88
N LEU A 272 -12.25 -6.69 -10.85
CA LEU A 272 -12.36 -7.13 -9.48
C LEU A 272 -13.83 -7.40 -9.15
N ILE A 273 -14.13 -8.60 -8.66
CA ILE A 273 -15.46 -8.95 -8.14
C ILE A 273 -15.57 -8.38 -6.71
N LEU A 274 -16.05 -7.14 -6.59
CA LEU A 274 -16.13 -6.43 -5.31
C LEU A 274 -17.52 -6.46 -4.66
N HIS A 275 -18.56 -6.94 -5.36
CA HIS A 275 -19.96 -6.89 -4.89
C HIS A 275 -20.21 -7.54 -3.52
N GLY A 276 -19.38 -8.51 -3.12
CA GLY A 276 -19.50 -9.18 -1.83
C GLY A 276 -18.80 -8.49 -0.65
N LEU A 277 -17.99 -7.46 -0.88
CA LEU A 277 -17.19 -6.80 0.16
C LEU A 277 -18.02 -5.74 0.89
N ARG A 278 -18.80 -6.20 1.87
CA ARG A 278 -19.77 -5.38 2.63
C ARG A 278 -19.14 -4.42 3.64
N SER A 279 -17.84 -4.49 3.88
CA SER A 279 -17.13 -3.61 4.81
C SER A 279 -16.09 -2.72 4.13
N LEU A 280 -15.90 -2.83 2.81
CA LEU A 280 -14.82 -2.12 2.13
C LEU A 280 -15.09 -0.62 2.11
N GLU A 281 -14.23 0.16 2.75
CA GLU A 281 -14.32 1.62 2.81
C GLU A 281 -13.29 2.31 1.88
N GLU A 282 -12.11 1.71 1.72
CA GLU A 282 -11.02 2.28 0.93
C GLU A 282 -10.41 1.29 -0.07
N LEU A 283 -10.26 1.73 -1.32
CA LEU A 283 -9.63 0.97 -2.38
C LEU A 283 -8.57 1.80 -3.10
N HIS A 284 -7.35 1.29 -3.15
CA HIS A 284 -6.22 1.91 -3.82
C HIS A 284 -5.66 0.96 -4.88
N ILE A 285 -5.55 1.41 -6.12
CA ILE A 285 -4.89 0.72 -7.23
C ILE A 285 -3.81 1.64 -7.80
N GLU A 286 -2.58 1.15 -7.90
CA GLU A 286 -1.45 1.91 -8.45
C GLU A 286 -0.65 1.01 -9.39
N LYS A 287 -0.25 1.50 -10.58
CA LYS A 287 0.68 0.78 -11.49
C LYS A 287 0.21 -0.63 -11.90
N CYS A 288 -1.10 -0.83 -12.08
CA CYS A 288 -1.66 -2.10 -12.54
C CYS A 288 -1.93 -2.04 -14.05
N ALA A 289 -0.88 -2.30 -14.86
CA ALA A 289 -0.97 -2.15 -16.31
C ALA A 289 -1.94 -3.13 -16.99
N GLY A 290 -2.13 -4.35 -16.47
CA GLY A 290 -3.06 -5.34 -17.06
C GLY A 290 -4.54 -4.96 -16.95
N LEU A 291 -4.90 -4.02 -16.08
CA LEU A 291 -6.29 -3.75 -15.73
C LEU A 291 -6.97 -2.95 -16.85
N VAL A 292 -7.80 -3.61 -17.66
CA VAL A 292 -8.57 -2.97 -18.75
C VAL A 292 -9.86 -2.34 -18.23
N SER A 293 -10.52 -3.00 -17.29
CA SER A 293 -11.72 -2.51 -16.60
C SER A 293 -11.70 -2.90 -15.13
N PHE A 294 -12.29 -2.04 -14.31
CA PHE A 294 -12.12 -2.11 -12.86
C PHE A 294 -13.21 -2.95 -12.15
N VAL A 295 -14.50 -2.83 -12.55
CA VAL A 295 -15.60 -3.64 -11.98
C VAL A 295 -16.66 -3.98 -13.05
N GLN A 296 -17.17 -5.21 -13.01
CA GLN A 296 -18.10 -5.79 -13.99
C GLN A 296 -19.60 -5.52 -13.69
N THR A 297 -19.94 -5.16 -12.44
CA THR A 297 -21.34 -5.02 -11.99
C THR A 297 -21.60 -3.71 -11.25
N THR A 298 -21.15 -3.56 -9.99
CA THR A 298 -21.34 -2.35 -9.19
C THR A 298 -20.23 -2.18 -8.14
N LEU A 299 -19.93 -0.93 -7.80
CA LEU A 299 -19.09 -0.60 -6.64
C LEU A 299 -19.78 -1.02 -5.33
N PRO A 300 -19.02 -1.45 -4.30
CA PRO A 300 -19.56 -1.72 -2.97
C PRO A 300 -20.26 -0.48 -2.41
N CYS A 301 -21.43 -0.65 -1.79
CA CYS A 301 -22.19 0.45 -1.22
C CYS A 301 -21.48 1.12 -0.03
N THR A 302 -20.51 0.44 0.60
CA THR A 302 -19.71 0.96 1.72
C THR A 302 -18.48 1.76 1.31
N LEU A 303 -18.10 1.74 0.03
CA LEU A 303 -16.86 2.34 -0.42
C LEU A 303 -16.92 3.87 -0.33
N LYS A 304 -16.05 4.46 0.50
CA LYS A 304 -15.94 5.91 0.73
C LYS A 304 -14.81 6.54 -0.07
N ARG A 305 -13.70 5.82 -0.29
CA ARG A 305 -12.52 6.34 -1.00
C ARG A 305 -12.03 5.38 -2.09
N LEU A 306 -11.87 5.89 -3.30
CA LEU A 306 -11.29 5.16 -4.43
C LEU A 306 -10.12 5.96 -5.01
N CYS A 307 -8.93 5.38 -5.00
CA CYS A 307 -7.71 5.95 -5.60
C CYS A 307 -7.20 5.02 -6.70
N ILE A 308 -7.05 5.50 -7.92
CA ILE A 308 -6.49 4.75 -9.05
C ILE A 308 -5.37 5.58 -9.67
N SER A 309 -4.16 5.03 -9.80
CA SER A 309 -3.05 5.78 -10.39
C SER A 309 -2.16 4.93 -11.30
N TYR A 310 -1.59 5.53 -12.34
CA TYR A 310 -0.61 4.89 -13.24
C TYR A 310 -1.11 3.58 -13.88
N CYS A 311 -2.40 3.49 -14.22
CA CYS A 311 -2.98 2.30 -14.84
C CYS A 311 -3.14 2.51 -16.35
N ASP A 312 -2.17 2.05 -17.13
CA ASP A 312 -2.02 2.45 -18.54
C ASP A 312 -3.09 1.90 -19.48
N ASN A 313 -3.56 0.66 -19.27
CA ASN A 313 -4.56 0.03 -20.15
C ASN A 313 -6.01 0.22 -19.66
N LEU A 314 -6.22 0.93 -18.55
CA LEU A 314 -7.55 1.11 -17.97
C LEU A 314 -8.41 1.96 -18.92
N GLN A 315 -9.43 1.36 -19.55
CA GLN A 315 -10.28 2.03 -20.53
C GLN A 315 -11.53 2.65 -19.89
N CYS A 316 -12.09 2.00 -18.86
CA CYS A 316 -13.27 2.44 -18.14
C CYS A 316 -13.29 1.93 -16.69
N LEU A 317 -14.00 2.64 -15.80
CA LEU A 317 -14.14 2.23 -14.39
C LEU A 317 -15.27 1.21 -14.17
N LEU A 318 -16.35 1.28 -14.95
CA LEU A 318 -17.52 0.42 -14.84
C LEU A 318 -17.97 0.00 -16.23
N GLU A 319 -17.97 -1.31 -16.49
CA GLU A 319 -18.59 -1.90 -17.68
C GLU A 319 -20.08 -2.15 -17.43
N GLU A 320 -20.92 -1.86 -18.42
CA GLU A 320 -22.38 -2.04 -18.29
C GLU A 320 -22.76 -3.51 -18.43
N GLY A 321 -23.23 -4.13 -17.35
CA GLY A 321 -24.07 -5.32 -17.43
C GLY A 321 -25.46 -4.96 -17.98
N LYS A 322 -25.98 -5.77 -18.91
CA LYS A 322 -27.26 -5.55 -19.62
C LYS A 322 -28.50 -5.44 -18.72
N ASP A 323 -28.41 -5.81 -17.43
CA ASP A 323 -29.57 -5.93 -16.52
C ASP A 323 -29.50 -5.09 -15.23
N ALA A 324 -28.63 -4.08 -15.12
CA ALA A 324 -28.42 -3.40 -13.85
C ALA A 324 -29.44 -2.27 -13.55
N ASN A 325 -30.71 -2.59 -13.32
CA ASN A 325 -31.68 -1.71 -12.66
C ASN A 325 -31.46 -1.64 -11.13
N ILE A 326 -30.20 -1.47 -10.72
CA ILE A 326 -29.84 -1.27 -9.32
C ILE A 326 -29.42 0.20 -9.21
N SER A 327 -30.28 0.99 -8.57
CA SER A 327 -29.99 2.32 -8.06
C SER A 327 -28.71 2.25 -7.22
N SER A 328 -27.58 2.65 -7.80
CA SER A 328 -26.28 2.58 -7.14
C SER A 328 -26.20 3.61 -6.01
N THR A 329 -26.52 3.19 -4.79
CA THR A 329 -26.32 3.93 -3.54
C THR A 329 -24.86 3.82 -3.10
N SER A 330 -23.94 4.22 -3.97
CA SER A 330 -22.52 4.29 -3.59
C SER A 330 -22.33 5.44 -2.59
N LEU A 331 -21.69 5.16 -1.45
CA LEU A 331 -21.29 6.14 -0.42
C LEU A 331 -19.95 6.83 -0.74
N LEU A 332 -19.49 6.78 -2.00
CA LEU A 332 -18.18 7.27 -2.39
C LEU A 332 -18.08 8.78 -2.13
N GLU A 333 -17.21 9.18 -1.21
CA GLU A 333 -16.95 10.57 -0.85
C GLU A 333 -15.75 11.14 -1.59
N TYR A 334 -14.76 10.30 -1.90
CA TYR A 334 -13.48 10.68 -2.51
C TYR A 334 -13.15 9.76 -3.68
N LEU A 335 -12.99 10.34 -4.88
CA LEU A 335 -12.51 9.65 -6.06
C LEU A 335 -11.26 10.37 -6.57
N ASP A 336 -10.15 9.65 -6.63
CA ASP A 336 -8.87 10.15 -7.12
C ASP A 336 -8.35 9.25 -8.25
N ILE A 337 -8.17 9.83 -9.43
CA ILE A 337 -7.64 9.12 -10.60
C ILE A 337 -6.46 9.92 -11.13
N ARG A 338 -5.31 9.25 -11.34
CA ARG A 338 -4.04 9.87 -11.78
C ARG A 338 -3.33 9.06 -12.86
N ASN A 339 -2.78 9.73 -13.87
CA ASN A 339 -1.91 9.15 -14.91
C ASN A 339 -2.43 7.83 -15.53
N CYS A 340 -3.67 7.81 -16.04
CA CYS A 340 -4.29 6.65 -16.72
C CYS A 340 -4.54 6.96 -18.22
N PRO A 341 -3.53 6.85 -19.11
CA PRO A 341 -3.58 7.34 -20.49
C PRO A 341 -4.68 6.75 -21.38
N SER A 342 -5.06 5.48 -21.20
CA SER A 342 -6.09 4.82 -22.02
C SER A 342 -7.52 5.05 -21.54
N LEU A 343 -7.73 5.76 -20.43
CA LEU A 343 -9.04 5.97 -19.85
C LEU A 343 -9.88 6.84 -20.79
N LYS A 344 -10.93 6.25 -21.37
CA LYS A 344 -11.83 6.96 -22.31
C LYS A 344 -12.97 7.65 -21.58
N CYS A 345 -13.53 6.99 -20.57
CA CYS A 345 -14.71 7.45 -19.83
C CYS A 345 -14.59 7.12 -18.34
N LEU A 346 -15.06 8.03 -17.47
CA LEU A 346 -15.21 7.79 -16.03
C LEU A 346 -16.45 6.92 -15.72
N LEU A 347 -17.57 7.23 -16.37
CA LEU A 347 -18.85 6.49 -16.30
C LEU A 347 -19.54 6.62 -17.65
N SER A 348 -19.88 5.51 -18.31
CA SER A 348 -20.42 5.54 -19.68
C SER A 348 -21.84 6.13 -19.76
N ARG A 349 -22.73 5.85 -18.79
CA ARG A 349 -24.13 6.35 -18.83
C ARG A 349 -24.78 6.67 -17.47
N ARG A 350 -24.06 6.54 -16.34
CA ARG A 350 -24.61 6.83 -14.99
C ARG A 350 -24.18 8.19 -14.46
N LYS A 351 -25.04 8.79 -13.63
CA LYS A 351 -24.65 9.89 -12.74
C LYS A 351 -23.60 9.42 -11.75
N LEU A 352 -22.64 10.27 -11.43
CA LEU A 352 -21.74 10.05 -10.30
C LEU A 352 -22.55 9.93 -8.98
N PRO A 353 -22.06 9.16 -7.98
CA PRO A 353 -22.78 8.96 -6.73
C PRO A 353 -23.11 10.28 -6.02
N ALA A 354 -24.34 10.39 -5.51
CA ALA A 354 -24.81 11.59 -4.82
C ALA A 354 -23.99 12.02 -3.59
N PRO A 355 -23.33 11.16 -2.78
CA PRO A 355 -22.54 11.61 -1.62
C PRO A 355 -21.10 12.05 -1.97
N LEU A 356 -20.71 12.09 -3.25
CA LEU A 356 -19.35 12.44 -3.67
C LEU A 356 -19.00 13.88 -3.30
N ARG A 357 -18.11 14.05 -2.32
CA ARG A 357 -17.65 15.35 -1.82
C ARG A 357 -16.44 15.88 -2.56
N GLN A 358 -15.59 14.98 -3.03
CA GLN A 358 -14.30 15.33 -3.61
C GLN A 358 -14.04 14.44 -4.82
N LEU A 359 -13.76 15.09 -5.94
CA LEU A 359 -13.30 14.45 -7.16
C LEU A 359 -11.97 15.06 -7.54
N GLU A 360 -10.92 14.27 -7.37
CA GLU A 360 -9.58 14.57 -7.84
C GLU A 360 -9.35 13.80 -9.14
N ASN A 361 -9.38 14.47 -10.28
CA ASN A 361 -8.78 13.95 -11.49
C ASN A 361 -7.45 14.65 -11.69
N THR A 362 -6.48 14.33 -10.85
CA THR A 362 -5.13 14.88 -10.93
C THR A 362 -4.32 14.02 -11.89
N THR A 363 -4.62 14.09 -13.18
CA THR A 363 -3.82 13.39 -14.20
C THR A 363 -3.02 14.41 -14.97
N CYS A 364 -1.71 14.39 -14.77
CA CYS A 364 -0.77 14.72 -15.81
C CYS A 364 -0.69 13.46 -16.71
N ASN A 365 -1.16 13.55 -17.96
CA ASN A 365 -1.08 12.51 -19.01
C ASN A 365 -2.26 11.51 -19.19
N CYS A 366 -3.50 11.82 -18.80
CA CYS A 366 -4.68 11.11 -19.33
C CYS A 366 -5.00 11.59 -20.76
N SER A 367 -4.37 11.00 -21.76
CA SER A 367 -4.47 11.47 -23.15
C SER A 367 -5.77 11.09 -23.87
N SER A 368 -6.52 10.10 -23.37
CA SER A 368 -7.65 9.50 -24.09
C SER A 368 -9.06 9.86 -23.62
N ILE A 369 -9.24 10.65 -22.54
CA ILE A 369 -10.58 11.03 -22.07
C ILE A 369 -11.26 11.89 -23.15
N LEU A 370 -12.37 11.38 -23.71
CA LEU A 370 -13.11 12.05 -24.79
C LEU A 370 -14.27 12.91 -24.27
N SER A 371 -14.90 12.49 -23.17
CA SER A 371 -16.04 13.21 -22.58
C SER A 371 -16.21 12.88 -21.09
N PHE A 372 -16.84 13.81 -20.37
CA PHE A 372 -17.34 13.59 -19.02
C PHE A 372 -18.68 12.84 -19.07
N PRO A 373 -19.12 12.21 -17.96
CA PRO A 373 -20.40 11.49 -17.95
C PRO A 373 -21.56 12.38 -18.41
N GLU A 374 -22.35 11.92 -19.39
CA GLU A 374 -23.53 12.63 -19.91
C GLU A 374 -24.58 12.91 -18.81
N GLY A 375 -24.61 12.06 -17.76
CA GLY A 375 -25.44 12.25 -16.57
C GLY A 375 -25.02 13.44 -15.68
N GLY A 376 -23.82 14.00 -15.86
CA GLY A 376 -23.28 15.12 -15.09
C GLY A 376 -22.65 14.74 -13.74
N PHE A 377 -22.07 15.75 -13.08
CA PHE A 377 -21.53 15.66 -11.72
C PHE A 377 -22.62 15.80 -10.65
N PRO A 378 -22.40 15.31 -9.41
CA PRO A 378 -23.38 15.44 -8.35
C PRO A 378 -23.40 16.90 -7.85
N ALA A 379 -24.46 17.62 -8.25
CA ALA A 379 -24.63 19.06 -8.06
C ALA A 379 -24.56 19.54 -6.59
N THR A 380 -25.01 18.72 -5.64
CA THR A 380 -25.32 19.14 -4.26
C THR A 380 -24.34 18.67 -3.19
N SER A 381 -23.29 17.94 -3.57
CA SER A 381 -22.34 17.35 -2.62
C SER A 381 -20.88 17.65 -2.96
N LEU A 382 -20.57 17.82 -4.25
CA LEU A 382 -19.21 18.03 -4.73
C LEU A 382 -18.69 19.39 -4.25
N ARG A 383 -17.67 19.37 -3.39
CA ARG A 383 -17.00 20.54 -2.81
C ARG A 383 -15.70 20.90 -3.51
N LYS A 384 -14.97 19.90 -3.97
CA LYS A 384 -13.68 20.10 -4.64
C LYS A 384 -13.64 19.32 -5.95
N LEU A 385 -13.27 20.01 -7.02
CA LEU A 385 -13.13 19.44 -8.36
C LEU A 385 -11.79 19.85 -8.94
N TYR A 386 -10.92 18.86 -9.14
CA TYR A 386 -9.63 19.05 -9.79
C TYR A 386 -9.66 18.36 -11.16
N MET A 387 -9.41 19.11 -12.22
CA MET A 387 -9.38 18.65 -13.61
C MET A 387 -8.04 19.04 -14.23
N GLY A 388 -7.25 18.08 -14.74
CA GLY A 388 -5.97 18.41 -15.38
C GLY A 388 -5.62 17.63 -16.65
N TRP A 389 -4.86 18.28 -17.54
CA TRP A 389 -4.02 17.74 -18.63
C TRP A 389 -4.66 16.74 -19.61
N CYS A 390 -5.97 16.77 -19.84
CA CYS A 390 -6.64 15.98 -20.88
C CYS A 390 -6.26 16.47 -22.30
N GLU A 391 -5.71 15.59 -23.15
CA GLU A 391 -5.19 15.94 -24.48
C GLU A 391 -6.30 16.10 -25.54
N LYS A 392 -7.29 15.21 -25.49
CA LYS A 392 -8.39 15.11 -26.47
C LYS A 392 -9.68 15.80 -26.04
N LEU A 393 -9.72 16.39 -24.85
CA LEU A 393 -10.91 17.06 -24.33
C LEU A 393 -11.14 18.37 -25.10
N LYS A 394 -12.22 18.43 -25.89
CA LYS A 394 -12.54 19.60 -26.74
C LYS A 394 -13.33 20.69 -26.01
N ALA A 395 -14.08 20.31 -24.97
CA ALA A 395 -14.94 21.21 -24.20
C ALA A 395 -15.03 20.79 -22.72
N LEU A 396 -15.25 21.76 -21.85
CA LEU A 396 -15.59 21.55 -20.44
C LEU A 396 -17.08 21.12 -20.29
N PRO A 397 -17.47 20.52 -19.15
CA PRO A 397 -18.85 20.10 -18.92
C PRO A 397 -19.83 21.28 -19.00
N GLU A 398 -20.93 21.13 -19.76
CA GLU A 398 -21.89 22.22 -19.99
C GLU A 398 -22.61 22.68 -18.70
N ARG A 399 -22.83 21.76 -17.76
CA ARG A 399 -23.61 22.00 -16.52
C ARG A 399 -22.75 22.31 -15.29
N LEU A 400 -21.56 22.91 -15.43
CA LEU A 400 -20.71 23.24 -14.27
C LEU A 400 -21.39 24.20 -13.28
N ARG A 401 -22.21 25.13 -13.76
CA ARG A 401 -22.98 26.06 -12.91
C ARG A 401 -23.95 25.32 -11.96
N SER A 402 -24.41 24.13 -12.33
CA SER A 402 -25.32 23.33 -11.50
C SER A 402 -24.68 22.81 -10.22
N LEU A 403 -23.33 22.87 -10.08
CA LEU A 403 -22.59 22.44 -8.91
C LEU A 403 -22.65 23.48 -7.78
N THR A 404 -23.80 23.60 -7.14
CA THR A 404 -24.06 24.62 -6.11
C THR A 404 -23.22 24.45 -4.85
N SER A 405 -22.69 23.26 -4.58
CA SER A 405 -21.85 23.00 -3.39
C SER A 405 -20.33 23.14 -3.63
N LEU A 406 -19.92 23.49 -4.86
CA LEU A 406 -18.51 23.55 -5.24
C LEU A 406 -17.81 24.78 -4.63
N VAL A 407 -16.73 24.53 -3.89
CA VAL A 407 -15.95 25.53 -3.14
C VAL A 407 -14.59 25.75 -3.79
N GLU A 408 -13.95 24.69 -4.29
CA GLU A 408 -12.64 24.73 -4.94
C GLU A 408 -12.69 24.07 -6.32
N LEU A 409 -12.18 24.79 -7.33
CA LEU A 409 -12.12 24.33 -8.71
C LEU A 409 -10.73 24.58 -9.28
N ASP A 410 -10.05 23.51 -9.67
CA ASP A 410 -8.73 23.57 -10.28
C ASP A 410 -8.81 23.01 -11.70
N ILE A 411 -8.43 23.80 -12.68
CA ILE A 411 -8.47 23.45 -14.11
C ILE A 411 -7.09 23.66 -14.73
N HIS A 412 -6.40 22.56 -15.07
CA HIS A 412 -5.16 22.61 -15.83
C HIS A 412 -5.43 22.30 -17.30
N THR A 413 -5.44 23.32 -18.16
CA THR A 413 -5.79 23.19 -19.58
C THR A 413 -4.59 22.84 -20.46
N ARG A 414 -4.86 22.24 -21.63
CA ARG A 414 -3.93 22.14 -22.77
C ARG A 414 -4.54 22.87 -23.99
N PRO A 415 -3.77 23.14 -25.06
CA PRO A 415 -4.22 24.01 -26.17
C PRO A 415 -5.48 23.59 -26.92
N SER A 416 -5.98 22.37 -26.72
CA SER A 416 -7.06 21.75 -27.49
C SER A 416 -8.48 22.09 -27.01
N ILE A 417 -8.66 22.72 -25.84
CA ILE A 417 -9.99 23.16 -25.36
C ILE A 417 -10.38 24.44 -26.09
N VAL A 418 -11.42 24.39 -26.92
CA VAL A 418 -11.81 25.51 -27.80
C VAL A 418 -12.99 26.32 -27.24
N SER A 419 -13.76 25.75 -26.31
CA SER A 419 -14.96 26.37 -25.75
C SER A 419 -15.10 26.15 -24.24
N PHE A 420 -15.67 27.15 -23.58
CA PHE A 420 -16.07 27.12 -22.18
C PHE A 420 -17.60 27.01 -22.08
N PRO A 421 -18.18 26.40 -21.04
CA PRO A 421 -19.62 26.31 -20.87
C PRO A 421 -20.27 27.70 -20.83
N GLN A 422 -21.27 27.91 -21.71
CA GLN A 422 -22.03 29.16 -21.79
C GLN A 422 -22.78 29.50 -20.50
N GLU A 423 -23.11 28.50 -19.68
CA GLU A 423 -23.83 28.69 -18.41
C GLU A 423 -22.97 29.33 -17.29
N GLY A 424 -21.63 29.36 -17.46
CA GLY A 424 -20.69 29.95 -16.51
C GLY A 424 -20.26 29.04 -15.35
N LEU A 425 -19.45 29.58 -14.43
CA LEU A 425 -18.94 28.89 -13.24
C LEU A 425 -19.92 28.94 -12.05
N PRO A 426 -19.84 27.97 -11.11
CA PRO A 426 -20.67 27.99 -9.90
C PRO A 426 -20.32 29.16 -8.97
N THR A 427 -21.33 29.85 -8.45
CA THR A 427 -21.18 31.12 -7.72
C THR A 427 -20.64 30.99 -6.30
N ASN A 428 -20.68 29.79 -5.72
CA ASN A 428 -20.18 29.50 -4.36
C ASN A 428 -18.67 29.21 -4.30
N LEU A 429 -17.96 29.32 -5.43
CA LEU A 429 -16.52 29.12 -5.49
C LEU A 429 -15.78 30.13 -4.64
N THR A 430 -14.87 29.64 -3.80
CA THR A 430 -13.95 30.45 -2.97
C THR A 430 -12.52 30.41 -3.48
N SER A 431 -12.14 29.34 -4.17
CA SER A 431 -10.81 29.12 -4.74
C SER A 431 -10.93 28.64 -6.18
N LEU A 432 -10.26 29.33 -7.09
CA LEU A 432 -10.20 28.99 -8.52
C LEU A 432 -8.73 29.00 -8.97
N LEU A 433 -8.24 27.84 -9.40
CA LEU A 433 -6.90 27.71 -9.97
C LEU A 433 -7.03 27.30 -11.44
N ILE A 434 -6.43 28.08 -12.33
CA ILE A 434 -6.45 27.79 -13.76
C ILE A 434 -5.06 27.93 -14.33
N THR A 435 -4.55 26.91 -14.99
CA THR A 435 -3.19 26.95 -15.56
C THR A 435 -3.20 26.72 -17.06
N ASN A 436 -2.25 27.34 -17.76
CA ASN A 436 -1.98 27.15 -19.19
C ASN A 436 -3.15 27.61 -20.08
N LEU A 437 -3.63 28.83 -19.80
CA LEU A 437 -4.62 29.53 -20.64
C LEU A 437 -4.01 29.94 -21.98
N ASN A 438 -4.72 29.64 -23.08
CA ASN A 438 -4.27 29.95 -24.45
C ASN A 438 -5.21 30.91 -25.21
N PHE A 439 -6.29 31.41 -24.59
CA PHE A 439 -7.29 32.24 -25.27
C PHE A 439 -7.73 33.43 -24.39
N CYS A 440 -7.76 34.65 -24.95
CA CYS A 440 -8.24 35.85 -24.25
C CYS A 440 -9.76 36.01 -24.24
N LYS A 441 -10.46 35.54 -25.30
CA LYS A 441 -11.92 35.74 -25.46
C LYS A 441 -12.80 35.04 -24.41
N PRO A 442 -12.49 33.81 -23.93
CA PRO A 442 -13.34 33.12 -22.97
C PRO A 442 -13.41 33.79 -21.59
N LEU A 443 -12.38 34.54 -21.16
CA LEU A 443 -12.30 35.06 -19.78
C LEU A 443 -13.46 36.02 -19.42
N LEU A 444 -14.02 36.73 -20.39
CA LEU A 444 -15.22 37.55 -20.20
C LEU A 444 -16.49 36.71 -20.05
N ASP A 445 -16.60 35.68 -20.90
CA ASP A 445 -17.70 34.71 -20.89
C ASP A 445 -17.72 33.89 -19.58
N TRP A 446 -16.59 33.80 -18.88
CA TRP A 446 -16.50 33.05 -17.61
C TRP A 446 -17.24 33.72 -16.46
N GLY A 447 -17.58 35.01 -16.61
CA GLY A 447 -18.33 35.72 -15.59
C GLY A 447 -17.62 35.76 -14.24
N LEU A 448 -16.28 35.86 -14.22
CA LEU A 448 -15.49 35.93 -12.97
C LEU A 448 -15.98 37.06 -12.04
N HIS A 449 -16.46 38.16 -12.62
CA HIS A 449 -17.10 39.28 -11.91
C HIS A 449 -18.37 38.88 -11.13
N ARG A 450 -19.02 37.77 -11.50
CA ARG A 450 -20.24 37.24 -10.84
C ARG A 450 -19.92 36.33 -9.66
N LEU A 451 -18.65 35.96 -9.46
CA LEU A 451 -18.21 35.08 -8.39
C LEU A 451 -17.99 35.87 -7.09
N ALA A 452 -19.08 36.32 -6.48
CA ALA A 452 -19.05 37.15 -5.27
C ALA A 452 -18.35 36.48 -4.07
N SER A 453 -18.23 35.15 -4.04
CA SER A 453 -17.57 34.39 -2.97
C SER A 453 -16.09 34.10 -3.21
N LEU A 454 -15.52 34.52 -4.35
CA LEU A 454 -14.17 34.13 -4.76
C LEU A 454 -13.09 34.88 -3.97
N THR A 455 -12.35 34.16 -3.14
CA THR A 455 -11.28 34.70 -2.27
C THR A 455 -9.87 34.45 -2.79
N ARG A 456 -9.67 33.36 -3.53
CA ARG A 456 -8.38 32.95 -4.09
C ARG A 456 -8.52 32.73 -5.59
N LEU A 457 -7.70 33.44 -6.37
CA LEU A 457 -7.60 33.27 -7.81
C LEU A 457 -6.13 33.07 -8.20
N PHE A 458 -5.83 31.93 -8.79
CA PHE A 458 -4.51 31.63 -9.33
C PHE A 458 -4.64 31.35 -10.82
N ILE A 459 -3.98 32.15 -11.66
CA ILE A 459 -4.02 32.00 -13.11
C ILE A 459 -2.58 31.90 -13.63
N THR A 460 -2.31 30.90 -14.48
CA THR A 460 -1.07 30.87 -15.27
C THR A 460 -1.34 30.89 -16.76
N ALA A 461 -0.60 31.73 -17.48
CA ALA A 461 -0.59 31.72 -18.93
C ALA A 461 0.42 30.69 -19.45
N GLY A 462 0.05 30.06 -20.57
CA GLY A 462 0.77 28.94 -21.16
C GLY A 462 1.74 29.33 -22.28
N TYR A 463 1.21 30.09 -23.24
CA TYR A 463 1.92 30.46 -24.47
C TYR A 463 1.67 31.94 -24.86
N ALA A 464 2.64 32.49 -25.58
CA ALA A 464 3.06 33.90 -25.70
C ALA A 464 2.09 34.96 -26.30
N HIS A 465 0.76 34.80 -26.21
CA HIS A 465 -0.18 35.69 -26.91
C HIS A 465 -1.16 36.47 -26.02
N ILE A 466 -1.07 36.37 -24.69
CA ILE A 466 -1.92 37.16 -23.79
C ILE A 466 -1.25 38.50 -23.48
N LEU A 467 -1.81 39.59 -24.02
CA LEU A 467 -1.28 40.96 -23.96
C LEU A 467 -1.71 41.73 -22.71
N SER A 468 -2.83 41.37 -22.07
CA SER A 468 -3.35 42.10 -20.89
C SER A 468 -4.32 41.23 -20.08
N PHE A 469 -4.29 41.35 -18.76
CA PHE A 469 -5.27 40.76 -17.85
C PHE A 469 -5.50 41.68 -16.64
N PRO A 470 -6.75 42.14 -16.38
CA PRO A 470 -7.96 42.00 -17.20
C PRO A 470 -7.83 42.70 -18.56
N CYS A 471 -8.64 42.32 -19.57
CA CYS A 471 -8.63 43.03 -20.85
C CYS A 471 -9.39 44.36 -20.70
N GLU A 472 -8.71 45.50 -20.90
CA GLU A 472 -9.32 46.83 -20.74
C GLU A 472 -10.43 47.08 -21.78
N GLU A 473 -10.27 46.57 -23.00
CA GLU A 473 -11.24 46.70 -24.10
C GLU A 473 -12.60 46.06 -23.78
N THR A 474 -12.66 45.16 -22.80
CA THR A 474 -13.88 44.41 -22.46
C THR A 474 -14.52 44.82 -21.14
N GLY A 475 -13.97 45.82 -20.43
CA GLY A 475 -14.55 46.35 -19.19
C GLY A 475 -14.61 45.33 -18.04
N MET A 476 -13.76 44.29 -18.06
CA MET A 476 -13.78 43.24 -17.03
C MET A 476 -13.21 43.74 -15.70
N MET A 477 -14.02 43.74 -14.64
CA MET A 477 -13.54 43.95 -13.26
C MET A 477 -13.44 42.62 -12.51
N LEU A 478 -12.38 42.46 -11.71
CA LEU A 478 -12.24 41.33 -10.79
C LEU A 478 -13.19 41.52 -9.58
N SER A 479 -13.63 40.41 -8.98
CA SER A 479 -14.50 40.45 -7.80
C SER A 479 -13.81 41.15 -6.62
N THR A 480 -14.54 42.01 -5.91
CA THR A 480 -14.03 42.73 -4.71
C THR A 480 -13.81 41.81 -3.51
N SER A 481 -14.24 40.54 -3.56
CA SER A 481 -14.04 39.56 -2.51
C SER A 481 -12.68 38.84 -2.55
N LEU A 482 -11.84 39.11 -3.56
CA LEU A 482 -10.53 38.50 -3.71
C LEU A 482 -9.56 38.95 -2.61
N SER A 483 -9.02 37.98 -1.87
CA SER A 483 -7.99 38.16 -0.84
C SER A 483 -6.59 37.76 -1.31
N SER A 484 -6.52 36.89 -2.32
CA SER A 484 -5.27 36.37 -2.88
C SER A 484 -5.40 36.24 -4.39
N LEU A 485 -4.58 36.98 -5.11
CA LEU A 485 -4.49 36.95 -6.57
C LEU A 485 -3.05 36.61 -6.96
N SER A 486 -2.88 35.58 -7.78
CA SER A 486 -1.58 35.21 -8.34
C SER A 486 -1.72 34.96 -9.83
N ILE A 487 -0.99 35.75 -10.61
CA ILE A 487 -0.99 35.71 -12.07
C ILE A 487 0.46 35.44 -12.48
N VAL A 488 0.73 34.29 -13.10
CA VAL A 488 2.10 33.82 -13.37
C VAL A 488 2.25 33.47 -14.86
N ASN A 489 3.45 33.66 -15.43
CA ASN A 489 3.78 33.33 -16.83
C ASN A 489 2.96 34.09 -17.89
N PHE A 490 2.60 35.35 -17.64
CA PHE A 490 2.04 36.25 -18.67
C PHE A 490 3.18 37.10 -19.27
N PRO A 491 3.79 36.69 -20.39
CA PRO A 491 5.02 37.30 -20.88
C PRO A 491 4.85 38.74 -21.39
N ASN A 492 3.64 39.16 -21.73
CA ASN A 492 3.35 40.48 -22.31
C ASN A 492 2.44 41.34 -21.43
N LEU A 493 2.28 41.04 -20.14
CA LEU A 493 1.48 41.85 -19.23
C LEU A 493 2.18 43.20 -19.01
N GLN A 494 1.66 44.29 -19.59
CA GLN A 494 2.12 45.66 -19.31
C GLN A 494 1.48 46.24 -18.05
#